data_AF-A0A4Q3D7C3-F1
#
_entry.id   AF-A0A4Q3D7C3-F1
#
_cell.length_a   1.000
_cell.length_b   1.000
_cell.length_c   1.000
_cell.angle_alpha   90.00
_cell.angle_beta   90.00
_cell.angle_gamma   90.00
#
_symmetry.space_group_name_H-M   'P 1'
#
loop_
_entity.id
_entity.type
_entity.pdbx_description
1 polymer ?
#
loop_
_entity_poly.entity_id
_entity_poly.type
_entity_poly.pdbx_seq_one_letter_code
_entity_poly.pdbx_strand_id
1 'polypeptide(L)'
;MSGPAVVTPNNPERALILTYAGERRAALAALLALDDALATLLRTTSEPALGQMRLAWWREALERLDSAPAPAEPVLRALAGEVLPLGVTGASLVPIVHGW
;
A
#
# COMPACT_ATOMS: atom_id res chain seq x y z
N MET A 1 -13.11 14.22 -11.32
CA MET A 1 -11.70 14.14 -11.79
C MET A 1 -11.05 12.97 -11.08
N SER A 2 -11.09 11.79 -11.70
CA SER A 2 -10.54 10.55 -11.14
C SER A 2 -9.02 10.54 -11.29
N GLY A 3 -8.31 10.23 -10.19
CA GLY A 3 -6.87 9.93 -10.22
C GLY A 3 -6.60 8.60 -10.95
N PRO A 4 -5.35 8.34 -11.40
CA PRO A 4 -5.06 7.16 -12.19
C PRO A 4 -5.27 5.91 -11.33
N ALA A 5 -6.14 5.02 -11.80
CA ALA A 5 -6.22 3.66 -11.29
C ALA A 5 -4.84 3.01 -11.43
N VAL A 6 -4.30 2.49 -10.33
CA VAL A 6 -3.09 1.65 -10.37
C VAL A 6 -3.42 0.44 -11.24
N VAL A 7 -2.72 0.35 -12.36
CA VAL A 7 -2.86 -0.64 -13.43
C VAL A 7 -2.43 -2.01 -12.89
N THR A 8 -3.36 -2.96 -12.75
CA THR A 8 -3.03 -4.40 -12.73
C THR A 8 -3.86 -5.19 -13.75
N PRO A 9 -3.75 -4.89 -15.05
CA PRO A 9 -4.24 -5.79 -16.08
C PRO A 9 -3.25 -6.96 -16.14
N ASN A 10 -3.66 -8.08 -15.53
CA ASN A 10 -3.21 -9.46 -15.78
C ASN A 10 -2.73 -10.26 -14.55
N ASN A 11 -3.35 -10.07 -13.37
CA ASN A 11 -3.27 -11.04 -12.29
C ASN A 11 -4.68 -11.63 -12.02
N PRO A 12 -5.02 -12.81 -12.61
CA PRO A 12 -6.36 -13.39 -12.48
C PRO A 12 -6.71 -13.78 -11.04
N GLU A 13 -5.71 -14.12 -10.22
CA GLU A 13 -5.90 -14.38 -8.79
C GLU A 13 -6.34 -13.11 -8.07
N ARG A 14 -5.69 -11.97 -8.32
CA ARG A 14 -6.10 -10.69 -7.73
C ARG A 14 -7.49 -10.28 -8.17
N ALA A 15 -7.85 -10.51 -9.43
CA ALA A 15 -9.21 -10.26 -9.91
C ALA A 15 -10.25 -11.12 -9.17
N LEU A 16 -9.93 -12.39 -8.92
CA LEU A 16 -10.80 -13.28 -8.14
C LEU A 16 -10.93 -12.81 -6.69
N ILE A 17 -9.83 -12.54 -6.00
CA ILE A 17 -9.80 -12.04 -4.61
C ILE A 17 -10.66 -10.77 -4.47
N LEU A 18 -10.48 -9.80 -5.37
CA LEU A 18 -11.22 -8.55 -5.35
C LEU A 18 -12.71 -8.72 -5.69
N THR A 19 -13.09 -9.79 -6.39
CA THR A 19 -14.50 -10.09 -6.67
C THR A 19 -15.25 -10.42 -5.36
N TYR A 20 -14.60 -11.14 -4.44
CA TYR A 20 -15.19 -11.53 -3.15
C TYR A 20 -15.21 -10.41 -2.09
N ALA A 21 -14.51 -9.30 -2.31
CA ALA A 21 -14.39 -8.21 -1.34
C ALA A 21 -15.65 -7.33 -1.19
N GLY A 22 -16.63 -7.45 -2.09
CA GLY A 22 -17.86 -6.66 -2.05
C GLY A 22 -17.60 -5.15 -2.01
N GLU A 23 -18.25 -4.45 -1.08
CA GLU A 23 -18.09 -3.00 -0.86
C GLU A 23 -16.67 -2.61 -0.41
N ARG A 24 -15.90 -3.54 0.16
CA ARG A 24 -14.52 -3.31 0.63
C ARG A 24 -13.47 -3.55 -0.46
N ARG A 25 -13.89 -3.68 -1.72
CA ARG A 25 -13.00 -3.92 -2.86
C ARG A 25 -11.88 -2.88 -2.97
N ALA A 26 -12.19 -1.59 -2.82
CA ALA A 26 -11.20 -0.53 -2.93
C ALA A 26 -10.15 -0.60 -1.80
N ALA A 27 -10.60 -0.85 -0.57
CA ALA A 27 -9.72 -1.04 0.59
C ALA A 27 -8.79 -2.26 0.41
N LEU A 28 -9.33 -3.39 -0.02
CA LEU A 28 -8.53 -4.58 -0.28
C LEU A 28 -7.54 -4.36 -1.43
N ALA A 29 -7.95 -3.67 -2.50
CA ALA A 29 -7.05 -3.30 -3.59
C ALA A 29 -5.90 -2.41 -3.11
N ALA A 30 -6.15 -1.46 -2.21
CA ALA A 30 -5.10 -0.60 -1.63
C ALA A 30 -4.09 -1.39 -0.79
N LEU A 31 -4.55 -2.35 0.03
CA LEU A 31 -3.67 -3.23 0.80
C LEU A 31 -2.81 -4.13 -0.11
N LEU A 32 -3.43 -4.69 -1.15
CA LEU A 32 -2.72 -5.48 -2.15
C LEU A 32 -1.71 -4.63 -2.94
N ALA A 33 -2.00 -3.36 -3.19
CA ALA A 33 -1.07 -2.43 -3.85
C ALA A 33 0.12 -2.06 -2.95
N LEU A 34 -0.06 -1.99 -1.63
CA LEU A 34 1.05 -1.83 -0.67
C LEU A 34 2.03 -3.00 -0.76
N ASP A 35 1.51 -4.23 -0.76
CA ASP A 35 2.31 -5.44 -0.91
C ASP A 35 3.13 -5.43 -2.22
N ASP A 36 2.49 -5.13 -3.35
CA ASP A 36 3.18 -5.03 -4.65
C ASP A 36 4.26 -3.94 -4.67
N ALA A 37 4.01 -2.82 -4.01
CA ALA A 37 4.95 -1.70 -3.95
C ALA A 37 6.22 -2.08 -3.17
N LEU A 38 6.07 -2.76 -2.03
CA LEU A 38 7.20 -3.24 -1.22
C LEU A 38 7.98 -4.34 -1.97
N ALA A 39 7.29 -5.28 -2.59
CA ALA A 39 7.89 -6.31 -3.44
C ALA A 39 8.73 -5.71 -4.57
N THR A 40 8.15 -4.72 -5.26
CA THR A 40 8.78 -4.04 -6.38
C THR A 40 9.98 -3.20 -5.94
N LEU A 41 9.87 -2.51 -4.81
CA LEU A 41 10.95 -1.73 -4.20
C LEU A 41 12.18 -2.61 -3.96
N LEU A 42 12.01 -3.77 -3.32
CA LEU A 42 13.14 -4.66 -3.04
C LEU A 42 13.69 -5.31 -4.31
N ARG A 43 12.83 -5.73 -5.24
CA ARG A 43 13.26 -6.32 -6.52
C ARG A 43 14.07 -5.35 -7.38
N THR A 44 13.78 -4.04 -7.28
CA THR A 44 14.44 -3.00 -8.09
C THR A 44 15.60 -2.31 -7.39
N THR A 45 15.86 -2.64 -6.12
CA THR A 45 16.95 -2.03 -5.35
C THR A 45 18.12 -2.99 -5.24
N SER A 46 19.23 -2.68 -5.92
CA SER A 46 20.43 -3.54 -5.95
C SER A 46 21.36 -3.35 -4.75
N GLU A 47 21.31 -2.18 -4.11
CA GLU A 47 22.14 -1.86 -2.94
C GLU A 47 21.36 -2.11 -1.64
N PRO A 48 21.79 -3.07 -0.79
CA PRO A 48 21.05 -3.44 0.41
C PRO A 48 20.79 -2.26 1.36
N ALA A 49 21.76 -1.36 1.52
CA ALA A 49 21.64 -0.19 2.38
C ALA A 49 20.52 0.76 1.91
N LEU A 50 20.42 0.99 0.60
CA LEU A 50 19.35 1.81 0.02
C LEU A 50 17.97 1.17 0.21
N GLY A 51 17.89 -0.17 0.12
CA GLY A 51 16.66 -0.91 0.38
C GLY A 51 16.15 -0.67 1.81
N GLN A 52 17.04 -0.77 2.79
CA GLN A 52 16.70 -0.52 4.19
C GLN A 52 16.26 0.92 4.46
N MET A 53 16.90 1.91 3.83
CA MET A 53 16.47 3.31 3.94
C MET A 53 15.06 3.53 3.37
N ARG A 54 14.75 2.91 2.23
CA ARG A 54 13.41 3.01 1.63
C ARG A 54 12.34 2.30 2.46
N LEU A 55 12.64 1.12 3.03
CA LEU A 55 11.73 0.43 3.95
C LEU A 55 11.50 1.27 5.23
N ALA A 56 12.53 1.94 5.75
CA ALA A 56 12.38 2.86 6.87
C ALA A 56 11.42 4.00 6.53
N TRP A 57 11.59 4.62 5.36
CA TRP A 57 10.67 5.65 4.88
C TRP A 57 9.23 5.14 4.79
N TRP A 58 9.00 3.91 4.30
CA TRP A 58 7.65 3.33 4.22
C TRP A 58 7.01 3.17 5.60
N ARG A 59 7.75 2.68 6.60
CA ARG A 59 7.24 2.56 7.98
C ARG A 59 6.81 3.92 8.51
N GLU A 60 7.70 4.91 8.45
CA GLU A 60 7.39 6.26 8.90
C GLU A 60 6.22 6.89 8.14
N ALA A 61 6.13 6.65 6.83
CA ALA A 61 5.06 7.19 6.01
C ALA A 61 3.70 6.57 6.34
N LEU A 62 3.65 5.27 6.66
CA LEU A 62 2.45 4.59 7.14
C LEU A 62 2.04 5.11 8.51
N GLU A 63 2.96 5.21 9.48
CA GLU A 63 2.67 5.78 10.81
C GLU A 63 2.12 7.20 10.72
N ARG A 64 2.69 8.03 9.84
CA ARG A 64 2.23 9.40 9.64
C ARG A 64 0.79 9.50 9.12
N LEU A 65 0.22 8.47 8.49
CA LEU A 65 -1.16 8.51 8.03
C LEU A 65 -2.17 8.71 9.16
N ASP A 66 -1.81 8.36 10.40
CA ASP A 66 -2.68 8.52 11.57
C ASP A 66 -2.83 9.98 12.02
N SER A 67 -1.90 10.85 11.63
CA SER A 67 -1.81 12.23 12.17
C SER A 67 -1.55 13.31 11.13
N ALA A 68 -1.25 12.94 9.89
CA ALA A 68 -0.93 13.86 8.82
C ALA A 68 -1.53 13.42 7.47
N PRO A 69 -1.74 14.36 6.52
CA PRO A 69 -2.18 14.01 5.18
C PRO A 69 -1.22 13.04 4.48
N ALA A 70 -1.78 12.13 3.68
CA ALA A 70 -0.99 11.18 2.90
C ALA A 70 -0.01 11.89 1.96
N PRO A 71 1.26 11.43 1.88
CA PRO A 71 2.22 11.90 0.87
C PRO A 71 1.74 11.71 -0.57
N ALA A 72 2.49 12.23 -1.54
CA ALA A 72 2.13 12.12 -2.96
C ALA A 72 2.26 10.71 -3.58
N GLU A 73 2.54 9.69 -2.77
CA GLU A 73 2.60 8.29 -3.16
C GLU A 73 1.19 7.72 -3.35
N PRO A 74 0.83 7.25 -4.57
CA PRO A 74 -0.52 6.75 -4.87
C PRO A 74 -1.02 5.68 -3.90
N VAL A 75 -0.15 4.75 -3.48
CA VAL A 75 -0.52 3.70 -2.52
C VAL A 75 -0.91 4.30 -1.17
N LEU A 76 -0.12 5.24 -0.63
CA LEU A 76 -0.42 5.88 0.65
C LEU A 76 -1.73 6.70 0.59
N ARG A 77 -2.01 7.35 -0.55
CA ARG A 77 -3.29 8.04 -0.75
C ARG A 77 -4.48 7.08 -0.80
N ALA A 78 -4.33 5.92 -1.46
CA ALA A 78 -5.36 4.90 -1.50
C ALA A 78 -5.61 4.31 -0.11
N LEU A 79 -4.56 4.03 0.67
CA LEU A 79 -4.70 3.57 2.06
C LEU A 79 -5.44 4.59 2.92
N ALA A 80 -5.06 5.87 2.83
CA ALA A 80 -5.71 6.94 3.58
C ALA A 80 -7.19 7.13 3.20
N GLY A 81 -7.53 6.97 1.92
CA GLY A 81 -8.90 7.15 1.42
C GLY A 81 -9.82 5.94 1.63
N GLU A 82 -9.29 4.72 1.54
CA GLU A 82 -10.10 3.51 1.44
C GLU A 82 -9.96 2.59 2.67
N VAL A 83 -8.82 2.62 3.36
CA VAL A 83 -8.51 1.68 4.45
C VAL A 83 -8.70 2.34 5.81
N LEU A 84 -8.12 3.52 6.02
CA LEU A 84 -8.22 4.24 7.30
C LEU A 84 -9.66 4.52 7.76
N PRO A 85 -10.60 4.91 6.89
CA PRO A 85 -11.99 5.14 7.27
C PRO A 85 -12.71 3.88 7.80
N LEU A 86 -12.15 2.69 7.58
CA LEU A 86 -12.68 1.43 8.11
C LEU A 86 -12.21 1.13 9.54
N GLY A 87 -11.50 2.05 10.19
CA GLY A 87 -10.99 1.91 11.56
C GLY A 87 -9.60 1.27 11.65
N VAL A 88 -8.91 1.11 10.53
CA VAL A 88 -7.52 0.64 10.47
C VAL A 88 -6.59 1.82 10.64
N THR A 89 -5.60 1.73 11.52
CA THR A 89 -4.60 2.79 11.69
C THR A 89 -3.41 2.57 10.76
N GLY A 90 -2.77 3.65 10.32
CA GLY A 90 -1.49 3.60 9.62
C GLY A 90 -0.44 2.82 10.40
N ALA A 91 -0.35 3.02 11.72
CA ALA A 91 0.53 2.25 12.60
C ALA A 91 0.25 0.73 12.54
N SER A 92 -1.01 0.30 12.40
CA SER A 92 -1.35 -1.13 12.29
C SER A 92 -0.92 -1.78 10.96
N LEU A 93 -0.58 -0.97 9.95
CA LEU A 93 -0.07 -1.44 8.66
C LEU A 93 1.45 -1.59 8.64
N VAL A 94 2.18 -0.95 9.56
CA VAL A 94 3.64 -1.02 9.68
C VAL A 94 4.18 -2.45 9.73
N PRO A 95 3.55 -3.42 10.44
CA PRO A 95 4.03 -4.79 10.47
C PRO A 95 4.14 -5.47 9.11
N ILE A 96 3.36 -5.03 8.10
CA ILE A 96 3.46 -5.55 6.74
C ILE A 96 4.85 -5.26 6.16
N VAL A 97 5.42 -4.09 6.46
CA VAL A 97 6.76 -3.70 5.99
C VAL A 97 7.85 -4.58 6.58
N HIS A 98 7.64 -5.18 7.77
CA HIS A 98 8.61 -6.11 8.37
C HIS A 98 8.64 -7.49 7.69
N GLY A 99 7.63 -7.83 6.89
CA GLY A 99 7.61 -9.06 6.09
C GLY A 99 8.46 -9.00 4.82
N TRP A 100 9.03 -7.83 4.53
CA TRP A 100 9.84 -7.52 3.35
C TRP A 100 11.27 -7.13 3.78
#